data_AF-A0A832GLR0-F1
#
_entry.id   AF-A0A832GLR0-F1
#
_cell.length_a   1.000
_cell.length_b   1.000
_cell.length_c   1.000
_cell.angle_alpha   90.00
_cell.angle_beta   90.00
_cell.angle_gamma   90.00
#
_symmetry.space_group_name_H-M   'P 1'
#
loop_
_entity.id
_entity.type
_entity.pdbx_description
1 polymer ?
#
loop_
_entity_poly.entity_id
_entity_poly.type
_entity_poly.pdbx_seq_one_letter_code
_entity_poly.pdbx_strand_id
1 'polypeptide(L)'
;MEPKHVYDLIGEKEKKEIDKFTEAYVEFLSTVKTERESVEFFCEALRKEGFQEGGQREGFFVYKNKFLACWRRGQKTLKEGLRIIVSHIDTPRLDLKLHPLFEDMELAYFKTHYYGGIKKYHWVAMPLALHGVVVKKDGTLVKIVIGEKEDEPVFTICDLLPHLARKKQEEKKLAEAIPAENLNILVGGIPLEKGAKTKKEEKERVKKRILQLLEERYGIKEEDFVSAEISAVPAGRARLLGLDSAFVGGYGQDDRICAYTSFQAFKEIANPLYTTLVLFMDREEIGSEGNTSAKSRIFENLVYQLLKGEGLSPTPDHFFEVMHHTKALSADVTAG
;
A
#
# COMPACT_ATOMS: atom_id res chain seq x y z
N MET A 1 3.88 -37.92 -5.17
CA MET A 1 3.75 -37.23 -6.46
C MET A 1 4.88 -36.21 -6.51
N GLU A 2 5.68 -36.20 -7.57
CA GLU A 2 6.71 -35.18 -7.76
C GLU A 2 6.07 -33.89 -8.29
N PRO A 3 6.47 -32.70 -7.81
CA PRO A 3 5.99 -31.43 -8.35
C PRO A 3 6.44 -31.29 -9.80
N LYS A 4 5.54 -30.86 -10.68
CA LYS A 4 5.81 -30.58 -12.09
C LYS A 4 5.96 -29.08 -12.31
N HIS A 5 6.85 -28.70 -13.20
CA HIS A 5 7.02 -27.31 -13.57
C HIS A 5 5.80 -26.81 -14.36
N VAL A 6 5.33 -25.59 -14.09
CA VAL A 6 4.11 -25.04 -14.70
C VAL A 6 4.20 -25.03 -16.24
N TYR A 7 5.37 -24.66 -16.79
CA TYR A 7 5.60 -24.62 -18.24
C TYR A 7 5.56 -26.00 -18.93
N ASP A 8 5.68 -27.09 -18.18
CA ASP A 8 5.52 -28.45 -18.73
C ASP A 8 4.04 -28.87 -18.82
N LEU A 9 3.16 -28.12 -18.16
CA LEU A 9 1.73 -28.43 -18.05
C LEU A 9 0.85 -27.57 -18.96
N ILE A 10 1.34 -26.40 -19.36
CA ILE A 10 0.55 -25.41 -20.10
C ILE A 10 0.90 -25.37 -21.59
N GLY A 11 -0.10 -25.09 -22.41
CA GLY A 11 0.05 -24.91 -23.85
C GLY A 11 0.42 -23.48 -24.27
N GLU A 12 0.69 -23.29 -25.57
CA GLU A 12 1.02 -21.97 -26.14
C GLU A 12 -0.06 -20.90 -25.96
N LYS A 13 -1.34 -21.32 -25.84
CA LYS A 13 -2.44 -20.40 -25.58
C LYS A 13 -2.36 -19.83 -24.16
N GLU A 14 -2.18 -20.69 -23.17
CA GLU A 14 -2.07 -20.31 -21.76
C GLU A 14 -0.83 -19.45 -21.51
N LYS A 15 0.30 -19.73 -22.17
CA LYS A 15 1.49 -18.88 -22.12
C LYS A 15 1.19 -17.43 -22.53
N LYS A 16 0.46 -17.24 -23.64
CA LYS A 16 0.04 -15.90 -24.09
C LYS A 16 -0.94 -15.22 -23.12
N GLU A 17 -1.76 -15.99 -22.41
CA GLU A 17 -2.65 -15.46 -21.39
C GLU A 17 -1.84 -15.03 -20.15
N ILE A 18 -0.82 -15.80 -19.76
CA ILE A 18 0.14 -15.45 -18.70
C ILE A 18 0.88 -14.16 -19.04
N ASP A 19 1.37 -14.00 -20.27
CA ASP A 19 2.08 -12.78 -20.68
C ASP A 19 1.21 -11.53 -20.47
N LYS A 20 -0.04 -11.57 -20.96
CA LYS A 20 -1.00 -10.45 -20.79
C LYS A 20 -1.36 -10.20 -19.33
N PHE A 21 -1.56 -11.26 -18.55
CA PHE A 21 -1.83 -11.16 -17.12
C PHE A 21 -0.65 -10.51 -16.39
N THR A 22 0.57 -10.87 -16.79
CA THR A 22 1.82 -10.37 -16.22
C THR A 22 2.03 -8.90 -16.57
N GLU A 23 1.80 -8.49 -17.82
CA GLU A 23 1.84 -7.08 -18.24
C GLU A 23 0.88 -6.22 -17.40
N ALA A 24 -0.36 -6.68 -17.22
CA ALA A 24 -1.35 -5.97 -16.41
C ALA A 24 -0.98 -5.92 -14.92
N TYR A 25 -0.37 -6.98 -14.39
CA TYR A 25 0.15 -7.02 -13.02
C TYR A 25 1.35 -6.08 -12.82
N VAL A 26 2.27 -6.03 -13.78
CA VAL A 26 3.40 -5.09 -13.78
C VAL A 26 2.90 -3.65 -13.78
N GLU A 27 1.86 -3.32 -14.55
CA GLU A 27 1.25 -1.98 -14.53
C GLU A 27 0.62 -1.67 -13.17
N PHE A 28 -0.11 -2.62 -12.58
CA PHE A 28 -0.68 -2.47 -11.25
C PHE A 28 0.39 -2.20 -10.19
N LEU A 29 1.46 -3.01 -10.09
CA LEU A 29 2.58 -2.76 -9.17
C LEU A 29 3.34 -1.45 -9.43
N SER A 30 3.32 -0.98 -10.67
CA SER A 30 3.98 0.26 -11.05
C SER A 30 3.21 1.50 -10.61
N THR A 31 1.89 1.41 -10.48
CA THR A 31 1.00 2.55 -10.19
C THR A 31 0.41 2.53 -8.78
N VAL A 32 0.40 1.36 -8.14
CA VAL A 32 -0.18 1.14 -6.82
C VAL A 32 0.93 0.84 -5.82
N LYS A 33 1.26 1.82 -4.96
CA LYS A 33 2.37 1.73 -4.01
C LYS A 33 1.93 1.75 -2.54
N THR A 34 0.67 2.08 -2.28
CA THR A 34 0.08 2.17 -0.94
C THR A 34 -1.24 1.41 -0.85
N GLU A 35 -1.66 1.08 0.36
CA GLU A 35 -2.96 0.48 0.65
C GLU A 35 -4.13 1.33 0.15
N ARG A 36 -3.99 2.67 0.21
CA ARG A 36 -5.02 3.61 -0.27
C ARG A 36 -5.18 3.53 -1.78
N GLU A 37 -4.06 3.47 -2.49
CA GLU A 37 -4.04 3.33 -3.95
C GLU A 37 -4.57 1.95 -4.37
N SER A 38 -4.32 0.89 -3.58
CA SER A 38 -4.89 -0.44 -3.84
C SER A 38 -6.41 -0.40 -3.76
N VAL A 39 -6.98 0.22 -2.72
CA VAL A 39 -8.42 0.39 -2.59
C VAL A 39 -8.99 1.21 -3.74
N GLU A 40 -8.36 2.34 -4.09
CA GLU A 40 -8.77 3.18 -5.22
C GLU A 40 -8.80 2.39 -6.53
N PHE A 41 -7.72 1.68 -6.84
CA PHE A 41 -7.58 0.86 -8.05
C PHE A 41 -8.70 -0.19 -8.15
N PHE A 42 -8.91 -0.98 -7.09
CA PHE A 42 -9.93 -2.01 -7.09
C PHE A 42 -11.35 -1.43 -7.14
N CYS A 43 -11.61 -0.31 -6.46
CA CYS A 43 -12.92 0.36 -6.53
C CYS A 43 -13.21 0.89 -7.94
N GLU A 44 -12.24 1.51 -8.60
CA GLU A 44 -12.39 1.97 -9.98
C GLU A 44 -12.67 0.81 -10.93
N ALA A 45 -11.94 -0.31 -10.78
CA ALA A 45 -12.16 -1.51 -11.57
C ALA A 45 -13.56 -2.11 -11.31
N LEU A 46 -14.01 -2.19 -10.05
CA LEU A 46 -15.35 -2.66 -9.69
C LEU A 46 -16.46 -1.81 -10.30
N ARG A 47 -16.33 -0.48 -10.23
CA ARG A 47 -17.32 0.45 -10.82
C ARG A 47 -17.41 0.28 -12.34
N LYS A 48 -16.28 0.03 -13.03
CA LYS A 48 -16.26 -0.24 -14.48
C LYS A 48 -17.00 -1.53 -14.84
N GLU A 49 -16.98 -2.53 -13.96
CA GLU A 49 -17.73 -3.78 -14.10
C GLU A 49 -19.20 -3.67 -13.63
N GLY A 50 -19.66 -2.49 -13.21
CA GLY A 50 -21.04 -2.24 -12.81
C GLY A 50 -21.36 -2.52 -11.33
N PHE A 51 -20.35 -2.85 -10.52
CA PHE A 51 -20.55 -3.00 -9.06
C PHE A 51 -20.84 -1.64 -8.42
N GLN A 52 -21.67 -1.66 -7.37
CA GLN A 52 -22.07 -0.47 -6.63
C GLN A 52 -21.66 -0.55 -5.16
N GLU A 53 -21.32 0.59 -4.57
CA GLU A 53 -21.07 0.64 -3.14
C GLU A 53 -22.37 0.33 -2.38
N GLY A 54 -22.36 -0.69 -1.52
CA GLY A 54 -23.56 -1.19 -0.85
C GLY A 54 -24.54 -1.96 -1.75
N GLY A 55 -24.15 -2.33 -2.98
CA GLY A 55 -25.00 -3.03 -3.93
C GLY A 55 -25.52 -4.37 -3.41
N GLN A 56 -26.82 -4.66 -3.59
CA GLN A 56 -27.40 -5.86 -2.98
C GLN A 56 -26.82 -7.16 -3.55
N ARG A 57 -26.92 -7.37 -4.86
CA ARG A 57 -26.45 -8.61 -5.53
C ARG A 57 -24.96 -8.61 -5.81
N GLU A 58 -24.46 -7.51 -6.35
CA GLU A 58 -23.05 -7.26 -6.64
C GLU A 58 -22.69 -5.92 -6.03
N GLY A 59 -21.79 -5.93 -5.07
CA GLY A 59 -21.47 -4.71 -4.35
C GLY A 59 -20.10 -4.71 -3.73
N PHE A 60 -19.71 -3.54 -3.25
CA PHE A 60 -18.50 -3.36 -2.47
C PHE A 60 -18.71 -2.40 -1.32
N PHE A 61 -17.78 -2.42 -0.36
CA PHE A 61 -17.81 -1.58 0.82
C PHE A 61 -16.38 -1.12 1.12
N VAL A 62 -16.21 0.20 1.24
CA VAL A 62 -14.92 0.82 1.57
C VAL A 62 -14.96 1.34 2.99
N TYR A 63 -13.89 1.11 3.74
CA TYR A 63 -13.71 1.73 5.05
C TYR A 63 -12.37 2.47 5.13
N LYS A 64 -12.44 3.77 5.41
CA LYS A 64 -11.31 4.70 5.54
C LYS A 64 -10.35 4.75 4.34
N ASN A 65 -10.79 4.27 3.17
CA ASN A 65 -9.95 4.07 1.99
C ASN A 65 -8.69 3.22 2.28
N LYS A 66 -8.80 2.25 3.19
CA LYS A 66 -7.72 1.29 3.53
C LYS A 66 -8.22 -0.15 3.70
N PHE A 67 -9.53 -0.33 3.73
CA PHE A 67 -10.18 -1.63 3.72
C PHE A 67 -11.20 -1.64 2.59
N LEU A 68 -11.22 -2.72 1.83
CA LEU A 68 -12.20 -2.97 0.79
C LEU A 68 -12.74 -4.39 0.93
N ALA A 69 -14.06 -4.51 0.87
CA ALA A 69 -14.74 -5.77 0.67
C ALA A 69 -15.56 -5.70 -0.61
N CYS A 70 -15.49 -6.73 -1.46
CA CYS A 70 -16.39 -6.86 -2.62
C CYS A 70 -17.05 -8.23 -2.62
N TRP A 71 -18.33 -8.27 -2.99
CA TRP A 71 -19.13 -9.49 -2.97
C TRP A 71 -19.99 -9.66 -4.22
N ARG A 72 -20.26 -10.94 -4.51
CA ARG A 72 -21.28 -11.36 -5.46
C ARG A 72 -22.16 -12.39 -4.77
N ARG A 73 -23.45 -12.10 -4.66
CA ARG A 73 -24.43 -13.00 -4.04
C ARG A 73 -24.57 -14.28 -4.84
N GLY A 74 -24.61 -15.37 -4.10
CA GLY A 74 -24.83 -16.69 -4.66
C GLY A 74 -26.31 -17.05 -4.78
N GLN A 75 -26.56 -18.25 -5.29
CA GLN A 75 -27.89 -18.84 -5.37
C GLN A 75 -28.38 -19.37 -4.01
N LYS A 76 -27.45 -19.81 -3.14
CA LYS A 76 -27.72 -20.24 -1.78
C LYS A 76 -27.83 -19.03 -0.84
N THR A 77 -28.69 -19.15 0.16
CA THR A 77 -28.80 -18.15 1.25
C THR A 77 -27.48 -18.04 2.02
N LEU A 78 -27.23 -16.88 2.62
CA LEU A 78 -26.08 -16.65 3.49
C LEU A 78 -25.97 -17.66 4.64
N LYS A 79 -27.09 -18.23 5.11
CA LYS A 79 -27.07 -19.28 6.16
C LYS A 79 -26.26 -20.52 5.76
N GLU A 80 -26.13 -20.80 4.47
CA GLU A 80 -25.32 -21.89 3.90
C GLU A 80 -23.83 -21.52 3.79
N GLY A 81 -23.46 -20.33 4.28
CA GLY A 81 -22.09 -19.84 4.40
C GLY A 81 -21.59 -19.04 3.20
N LEU A 82 -20.46 -18.36 3.44
CA LEU A 82 -19.73 -17.56 2.47
C LEU A 82 -18.56 -18.34 1.86
N ARG A 83 -18.06 -17.86 0.72
CA ARG A 83 -16.76 -18.26 0.15
C ARG A 83 -15.87 -17.03 0.14
N ILE A 84 -14.88 -17.01 1.03
CA ILE A 84 -14.07 -15.83 1.29
C ILE A 84 -12.65 -16.06 0.78
N ILE A 85 -12.09 -15.04 0.11
CA ILE A 85 -10.65 -14.89 -0.05
C ILE A 85 -10.23 -13.63 0.69
N VAL A 86 -9.15 -13.70 1.46
CA VAL A 86 -8.59 -12.57 2.20
C VAL A 86 -7.13 -12.39 1.82
N SER A 87 -6.76 -11.16 1.47
CA SER A 87 -5.37 -10.73 1.28
C SER A 87 -5.15 -9.39 1.96
N HIS A 88 -3.91 -9.09 2.32
CA HIS A 88 -3.57 -7.73 2.77
C HIS A 88 -3.05 -6.88 1.60
N ILE A 89 -3.14 -5.57 1.77
CA ILE A 89 -2.78 -4.58 0.74
C ILE A 89 -1.81 -3.52 1.27
N ASP A 90 -1.49 -3.56 2.56
CA ASP A 90 -0.37 -2.85 3.14
C ASP A 90 0.95 -3.59 2.89
N THR A 91 2.04 -2.84 2.85
CA THR A 91 3.39 -3.31 2.53
C THR A 91 4.38 -2.56 3.42
N PRO A 92 5.53 -3.13 3.80
CA PRO A 92 6.53 -2.44 4.59
C PRO A 92 7.03 -1.18 3.88
N ARG A 93 7.16 -0.08 4.62
CA ARG A 93 7.45 1.26 4.09
C ARG A 93 8.07 2.18 5.13
N LEU A 94 8.35 3.43 4.75
CA LEU A 94 8.77 4.48 5.67
C LEU A 94 7.71 5.57 5.73
N ASP A 95 7.02 5.72 6.86
CA ASP A 95 6.04 6.80 7.03
C ASP A 95 6.70 8.06 7.57
N LEU A 96 6.24 9.22 7.11
CA LEU A 96 6.69 10.50 7.68
C LEU A 96 6.16 10.66 9.11
N LYS A 97 7.00 11.19 10.00
CA LYS A 97 6.55 11.59 11.36
C LYS A 97 5.63 12.82 11.28
N LEU A 98 4.89 13.08 12.37
CA LEU A 98 3.98 14.24 12.49
C LEU A 98 4.65 15.60 12.25
N HIS A 99 5.91 15.74 12.65
CA HIS A 99 6.74 16.91 12.38
C HIS A 99 7.99 16.47 11.60
N PRO A 100 7.83 16.17 10.30
CA PRO A 100 8.87 15.44 9.58
C PRO A 100 9.97 16.38 9.09
N LEU A 101 9.64 17.61 8.70
CA LEU A 101 10.57 18.49 8.02
C LEU A 101 11.52 19.19 8.99
N PHE A 102 12.82 19.00 8.79
CA PHE A 102 13.87 19.71 9.53
C PHE A 102 15.04 20.05 8.62
N GLU A 103 15.87 21.01 9.05
CA GLU A 103 17.13 21.34 8.40
C GLU A 103 18.29 20.93 9.29
N ASP A 104 19.30 20.29 8.71
CA ASP A 104 20.57 20.00 9.35
C ASP A 104 21.71 20.15 8.33
N MET A 105 22.81 20.79 8.72
CA MET A 105 23.96 21.06 7.85
C MET A 105 23.58 21.66 6.47
N GLU A 106 22.66 22.65 6.46
CA GLU A 106 22.15 23.29 5.24
C GLU A 106 21.47 22.32 4.25
N LEU A 107 20.97 21.18 4.74
CA LEU A 107 20.17 20.23 3.98
C LEU A 107 18.83 20.03 4.67
N ALA A 108 17.76 19.96 3.89
CA ALA A 108 16.43 19.68 4.38
C ALA A 108 16.13 18.19 4.30
N TYR A 109 15.53 17.65 5.35
CA TYR A 109 15.19 16.25 5.48
C TYR A 109 13.76 16.04 5.96
N PHE A 110 13.16 14.91 5.62
CA PHE A 110 12.00 14.36 6.31
C PHE A 110 12.40 13.26 7.28
N LYS A 111 11.99 13.38 8.54
CA LYS A 111 12.05 12.31 9.54
C LYS A 111 11.00 11.25 9.25
N THR A 112 11.43 10.00 9.33
CA THR A 112 10.54 8.85 9.11
C THR A 112 10.38 7.99 10.37
N HIS A 113 9.39 7.11 10.30
CA HIS A 113 9.20 5.96 11.15
C HIS A 113 8.87 4.78 10.23
N TYR A 114 9.57 3.66 10.37
CA TYR A 114 9.30 2.51 9.53
C TYR A 114 7.97 1.86 9.89
N TYR A 115 7.29 1.33 8.88
CA TYR A 115 6.05 0.58 8.99
C TYR A 115 6.33 -0.86 8.52
N GLY A 116 5.92 -1.84 9.32
CA GLY A 116 6.19 -3.25 9.06
C GLY A 116 7.62 -3.70 9.33
N GLY A 117 7.92 -4.96 9.02
CA GLY A 117 9.21 -5.60 9.25
C GLY A 117 10.28 -5.27 8.22
N ILE A 118 10.74 -4.02 8.14
CA ILE A 118 11.76 -3.65 7.13
C ILE A 118 13.17 -4.16 7.46
N LYS A 119 13.90 -4.54 6.42
CA LYS A 119 15.37 -4.62 6.46
C LYS A 119 15.96 -3.25 6.17
N LYS A 120 16.29 -2.49 7.23
CA LYS A 120 16.69 -1.06 7.15
C LYS A 120 17.78 -0.77 6.12
N TYR A 121 18.73 -1.68 5.94
CA TYR A 121 19.83 -1.53 4.98
C TYR A 121 19.41 -1.59 3.51
N HIS A 122 18.20 -2.07 3.20
CA HIS A 122 17.64 -1.97 1.85
C HIS A 122 17.10 -0.58 1.52
N TRP A 123 16.93 0.31 2.51
CA TRP A 123 16.25 1.60 2.32
C TRP A 123 17.20 2.79 2.16
N VAL A 124 18.51 2.56 2.25
CA VAL A 124 19.54 3.59 2.09
C VAL A 124 20.12 3.53 0.67
N ALA A 125 20.65 4.66 0.19
CA ALA A 125 21.31 4.79 -1.11
C ALA A 125 20.48 4.31 -2.31
N MET A 126 19.15 4.42 -2.24
CA MET A 126 18.24 4.15 -3.35
C MET A 126 17.29 5.32 -3.64
N PRO A 127 16.76 5.42 -4.86
CA PRO A 127 15.67 6.34 -5.19
C PRO A 127 14.38 6.00 -4.44
N LEU A 128 13.78 7.00 -3.80
CA LEU A 128 12.50 6.92 -3.11
C LEU A 128 11.50 7.90 -3.73
N ALA A 129 10.24 7.49 -3.78
CA ALA A 129 9.08 8.31 -4.13
C ALA A 129 8.23 8.55 -2.88
N LEU A 130 7.47 9.65 -2.86
CA LEU A 130 6.53 9.98 -1.79
C LEU A 130 5.09 9.80 -2.28
N HIS A 131 4.33 9.01 -1.54
CA HIS A 131 2.92 8.72 -1.79
C HIS A 131 2.10 9.02 -0.55
N GLY A 132 0.89 9.54 -0.70
CA GLY A 132 -0.01 9.69 0.43
C GLY A 132 -1.06 10.77 0.28
N VAL A 133 -1.58 11.20 1.42
CA VAL A 133 -2.62 12.22 1.51
C VAL A 133 -2.34 13.21 2.64
N VAL A 134 -2.77 14.44 2.45
CA VAL A 134 -2.76 15.49 3.48
C VAL A 134 -4.18 16.04 3.61
N VAL A 135 -4.72 16.07 4.82
CA VAL A 135 -6.00 16.72 5.11
C VAL A 135 -5.72 18.12 5.65
N LYS A 136 -6.08 19.15 4.88
CA LYS A 136 -5.91 20.54 5.27
C LYS A 136 -6.88 20.94 6.38
N LYS A 137 -6.61 22.07 7.02
CA LYS A 137 -7.47 22.67 8.05
C LYS A 137 -8.94 22.87 7.63
N ASP A 138 -9.20 23.13 6.35
CA ASP A 138 -10.55 23.28 5.81
C ASP A 138 -11.25 21.94 5.49
N GLY A 139 -10.58 20.81 5.72
CA GLY A 139 -11.05 19.46 5.42
C GLY A 139 -10.72 18.98 4.01
N THR A 140 -10.09 19.79 3.17
CA THR A 140 -9.68 19.39 1.82
C THR A 140 -8.62 18.29 1.89
N LEU A 141 -8.88 17.18 1.19
CA LEU A 141 -7.93 16.09 1.03
C LEU A 141 -7.07 16.33 -0.21
N VAL A 142 -5.75 16.38 -0.03
CA VAL A 142 -4.77 16.52 -1.12
C VAL A 142 -3.97 15.24 -1.28
N LYS A 143 -3.98 14.67 -2.49
CA LYS A 143 -3.16 13.51 -2.84
C LYS A 143 -1.75 13.95 -3.21
N ILE A 144 -0.75 13.25 -2.66
CA ILE A 144 0.67 13.48 -2.91
C ILE A 144 1.23 12.26 -3.61
N VAL A 145 1.83 12.50 -4.78
CA VAL A 145 2.64 11.54 -5.52
C VAL A 145 3.80 12.33 -6.13
N ILE A 146 5.03 12.02 -5.73
CA ILE A 146 6.25 12.69 -6.19
C ILE A 146 7.36 11.65 -6.35
N GLY A 147 8.00 11.63 -7.53
CA GLY A 147 9.17 10.79 -7.80
C GLY A 147 8.85 9.50 -8.55
N GLU A 148 7.67 9.40 -9.14
CA GLU A 148 7.28 8.26 -10.00
C GLU A 148 7.47 8.54 -11.50
N LYS A 149 7.38 9.80 -11.93
CA LYS A 149 7.58 10.17 -13.32
C LYS A 149 9.07 10.37 -13.62
N GLU A 150 9.49 10.07 -14.84
CA GLU A 150 10.89 10.18 -15.27
C GLU A 150 11.44 11.61 -15.20
N ASP A 151 10.58 12.62 -15.33
CA ASP A 151 10.91 14.05 -15.25
C ASP A 151 10.78 14.64 -13.83
N GLU A 152 10.38 13.83 -12.85
CA GLU A 152 10.26 14.27 -11.45
C GLU A 152 11.52 13.97 -10.63
N PRO A 153 11.83 14.82 -9.62
CA PRO A 153 12.87 14.51 -8.67
C PRO A 153 12.47 13.31 -7.79
N VAL A 154 13.46 12.49 -7.47
CA VAL A 154 13.37 11.42 -6.48
C VAL A 154 14.08 11.84 -5.19
N PHE A 155 13.83 11.08 -4.13
CA PHE A 155 14.45 11.28 -2.82
C PHE A 155 15.41 10.14 -2.49
N THR A 156 16.20 10.28 -1.43
CA THR A 156 17.04 9.17 -0.95
C THR A 156 17.35 9.31 0.54
N ILE A 157 17.80 8.23 1.17
CA ILE A 157 18.41 8.24 2.49
C ILE A 157 19.91 8.03 2.30
N CYS A 158 20.72 8.98 2.74
CA CYS A 158 22.16 8.92 2.57
C CYS A 158 22.77 7.79 3.40
N ASP A 159 23.53 6.91 2.77
CA ASP A 159 24.36 5.91 3.47
C ASP A 159 25.78 6.42 3.73
N LEU A 160 26.45 5.81 4.69
CA LEU A 160 27.84 6.10 5.00
C LEU A 160 28.75 5.44 3.97
N LEU A 161 29.59 6.23 3.32
CA LEU A 161 30.58 5.74 2.37
C LEU A 161 31.54 4.70 3.01
N PRO A 162 32.00 3.69 2.24
CA PRO A 162 32.76 2.55 2.79
C PRO A 162 34.06 2.97 3.49
N HIS A 163 34.75 4.00 3.00
CA HIS A 163 36.00 4.50 3.59
C HIS A 163 35.88 4.93 5.07
N LEU A 164 34.66 5.22 5.56
CA LEU A 164 34.38 5.58 6.95
C LEU A 164 33.46 4.57 7.66
N ALA A 165 33.00 3.53 6.96
CA ALA A 165 31.98 2.60 7.44
C ALA A 165 32.50 1.55 8.41
N ARG A 166 33.80 1.21 8.38
CA ARG A 166 34.39 0.08 9.12
C ARG A 166 33.89 -0.06 10.57
N LYS A 167 34.14 0.94 11.41
CA LYS A 167 33.74 0.92 12.84
C LYS A 167 32.27 1.29 13.07
N LYS A 168 31.63 1.98 12.11
CA LYS A 168 30.28 2.55 12.29
C LYS A 168 29.17 1.63 11.82
N GLN A 169 29.45 0.78 10.84
CA GLN A 169 28.50 -0.12 10.18
C GLN A 169 29.06 -1.54 10.00
N GLU A 170 30.23 -1.72 9.38
CA GLU A 170 30.72 -3.05 8.94
C GLU A 170 31.03 -4.00 10.11
N GLU A 171 31.63 -3.50 11.19
CA GLU A 171 31.93 -4.29 12.39
C GLU A 171 30.68 -4.55 13.26
N LYS A 172 29.51 -3.97 12.93
CA LYS A 172 28.26 -4.14 13.70
C LYS A 172 27.38 -5.24 13.12
N LYS A 173 26.46 -5.74 13.96
CA LYS A 173 25.35 -6.56 13.48
C LYS A 173 24.47 -5.75 12.55
N LEU A 174 23.93 -6.40 11.53
CA LEU A 174 23.10 -5.76 10.49
C LEU A 174 21.91 -4.98 11.06
N ALA A 175 21.30 -5.47 12.15
CA ALA A 175 20.19 -4.80 12.84
C ALA A 175 20.57 -3.48 13.52
N GLU A 176 21.86 -3.30 13.84
CA GLU A 176 22.44 -2.17 14.57
C GLU A 176 23.29 -1.25 13.67
N ALA A 177 23.68 -1.74 12.49
CA ALA A 177 24.50 -1.01 11.53
C ALA A 177 23.81 0.27 11.05
N ILE A 178 22.49 0.20 10.83
CA ILE A 178 21.67 1.34 10.42
C ILE A 178 20.58 1.57 11.47
N PRO A 179 20.77 2.56 12.36
CA PRO A 179 19.75 2.95 13.33
C PRO A 179 18.49 3.48 12.63
N ALA A 180 17.30 3.17 13.18
CA ALA A 180 16.03 3.52 12.54
C ALA A 180 15.80 5.04 12.51
N GLU A 181 16.28 5.74 13.54
CA GLU A 181 16.22 7.20 13.67
C GLU A 181 17.05 7.94 12.61
N ASN A 182 17.96 7.23 11.92
CA ASN A 182 18.79 7.79 10.86
C ASN A 182 18.17 7.63 9.47
N LEU A 183 17.00 7.00 9.35
CA LEU A 183 16.27 6.86 8.09
C LEU A 183 15.59 8.19 7.70
N ASN A 184 16.37 9.26 7.61
CA ASN A 184 15.90 10.59 7.24
C ASN A 184 16.07 10.80 5.74
N ILE A 185 14.99 11.17 5.07
CA ILE A 185 14.95 11.32 3.62
C ILE A 185 15.47 12.71 3.27
N LEU A 186 16.50 12.80 2.43
CA LEU A 186 16.99 14.06 1.89
C LEU A 186 15.99 14.62 0.86
N VAL A 187 15.56 15.87 1.06
CA VAL A 187 14.54 16.51 0.22
C VAL A 187 14.95 17.84 -0.40
N GLY A 188 16.09 18.41 0.01
CA GLY A 188 16.66 19.55 -0.69
C GLY A 188 17.92 20.12 -0.05
N GLY A 189 18.60 20.98 -0.82
CA GLY A 189 19.82 21.66 -0.39
C GLY A 189 19.97 23.09 -0.92
N ILE A 190 18.98 23.60 -1.66
CA ILE A 190 19.02 24.97 -2.19
C ILE A 190 18.31 25.90 -1.19
N PRO A 191 18.97 26.94 -0.65
CA PRO A 191 18.31 27.88 0.26
C PRO A 191 17.46 28.92 -0.48
N LEU A 192 16.53 29.56 0.24
CA LEU A 192 15.96 30.85 -0.20
C LEU A 192 17.03 31.92 -0.33
N GLU A 193 16.87 32.89 -1.23
CA GLU A 193 17.82 34.02 -1.34
C GLU A 193 17.97 34.78 -0.01
N LYS A 194 19.13 35.42 0.18
CA LYS A 194 19.37 36.23 1.38
C LYS A 194 18.56 37.53 1.28
N GLY A 195 17.57 37.69 2.15
CA GLY A 195 16.77 38.93 2.23
C GLY A 195 16.32 39.29 3.65
N ALA A 196 16.73 38.52 4.65
CA ALA A 196 16.33 38.65 6.05
C ALA A 196 17.12 39.74 6.79
N LYS A 197 16.43 40.56 7.59
CA LYS A 197 17.06 41.65 8.37
C LYS A 197 17.67 41.14 9.68
N THR A 198 17.39 39.91 10.07
CA THR A 198 17.86 39.33 11.34
C THR A 198 18.46 37.93 11.18
N LYS A 199 19.47 37.60 12.01
CA LYS A 199 20.06 36.25 12.10
C LYS A 199 19.04 35.14 12.41
N LYS A 200 17.89 35.46 13.00
CA LYS A 200 16.81 34.50 13.30
C LYS A 200 16.02 34.15 12.06
N GLU A 201 15.80 35.11 11.17
CA GLU A 201 15.16 34.92 9.86
C GLU A 201 16.08 34.19 8.87
N GLU A 202 17.42 34.28 9.04
CA GLU A 202 18.41 33.56 8.23
C GLU A 202 18.58 32.06 8.57
N LYS A 203 17.96 31.56 9.64
CA LYS A 203 17.97 30.12 9.95
C LYS A 203 16.97 29.34 9.10
N GLU A 204 17.29 28.08 8.84
CA GLU A 204 16.40 27.11 8.18
C GLU A 204 15.98 27.54 6.76
N ARG A 205 16.89 28.15 5.99
CA ARG A 205 16.59 28.72 4.66
C ARG A 205 16.26 27.65 3.63
N VAL A 206 16.80 26.44 3.76
CA VAL A 206 16.50 25.31 2.87
C VAL A 206 15.16 24.72 3.24
N LYS A 207 14.90 24.48 4.53
CA LYS A 207 13.57 24.05 5.02
C LYS A 207 12.46 25.01 4.58
N LYS A 208 12.67 26.32 4.72
CA LYS A 208 11.71 27.34 4.25
C LYS A 208 11.47 27.27 2.75
N ARG A 209 12.51 27.02 1.95
CA ARG A 209 12.36 26.81 0.50
C ARG A 209 11.51 25.57 0.21
N ILE A 210 11.73 24.46 0.92
CA ILE A 210 10.92 23.25 0.75
C ILE A 210 9.46 23.51 1.11
N LEU A 211 9.19 24.22 2.21
CA LEU A 211 7.82 24.63 2.56
C LEU A 211 7.18 25.50 1.48
N GLN A 212 7.92 26.47 0.92
CA GLN A 212 7.43 27.28 -0.19
C GLN A 212 7.06 26.42 -1.41
N LEU A 213 7.91 25.46 -1.80
CA LEU A 213 7.63 24.56 -2.92
C LEU A 213 6.41 23.67 -2.68
N LEU A 214 6.22 23.19 -1.45
CA LEU A 214 5.04 22.40 -1.06
C LEU A 214 3.77 23.24 -1.04
N GLU A 215 3.85 24.50 -0.59
CA GLU A 215 2.74 25.44 -0.62
C GLU A 215 2.38 25.82 -2.06
N GLU A 216 3.35 26.08 -2.93
CA GLU A 216 3.12 26.40 -4.34
C GLU A 216 2.50 25.22 -5.11
N ARG A 217 3.00 23.99 -4.88
CA ARG A 217 2.57 22.80 -5.63
C ARG A 217 1.26 22.21 -5.11
N TYR A 218 1.04 22.22 -3.80
CA TYR A 218 -0.06 21.50 -3.15
C TYR A 218 -0.90 22.37 -2.20
N GLY A 219 -0.47 23.60 -1.92
CA GLY A 219 -1.08 24.47 -0.91
C GLY A 219 -0.99 23.88 0.48
N ILE A 220 0.12 23.18 0.79
CA ILE A 220 0.37 22.53 2.08
C ILE A 220 1.32 23.38 2.91
N LYS A 221 0.97 23.57 4.19
CA LYS A 221 1.80 24.24 5.19
C LYS A 221 2.44 23.23 6.13
N GLU A 222 3.42 23.68 6.90
CA GLU A 222 4.13 22.81 7.86
C GLU A 222 3.19 22.15 8.88
N GLU A 223 2.15 22.87 9.32
CA GLU A 223 1.17 22.36 10.29
C GLU A 223 0.28 21.25 9.71
N ASP A 224 0.08 21.20 8.40
CA ASP A 224 -0.78 20.20 7.75
C ASP A 224 -0.15 18.79 7.78
N PHE A 225 1.16 18.66 8.04
CA PHE A 225 1.81 17.35 8.22
C PHE A 225 1.27 16.57 9.42
N VAL A 226 0.67 17.24 10.42
CA VAL A 226 0.06 16.58 11.58
C VAL A 226 -1.16 15.73 11.19
N SER A 227 -1.86 16.13 10.12
CA SER A 227 -3.00 15.43 9.52
C SER A 227 -2.66 14.80 8.18
N ALA A 228 -1.37 14.47 7.98
CA ALA A 228 -0.87 13.80 6.80
C ALA A 228 -0.60 12.31 7.06
N GLU A 229 -0.84 11.50 6.03
CA GLU A 229 -0.34 10.14 5.92
C GLU A 229 0.48 10.07 4.64
N ILE A 230 1.79 10.27 4.76
CA ILE A 230 2.73 10.22 3.64
C ILE A 230 3.73 9.12 3.92
N SER A 231 3.92 8.27 2.92
CA SER A 231 4.86 7.17 2.92
C SER A 231 5.91 7.37 1.84
N ALA A 232 7.15 7.05 2.17
CA ALA A 232 8.21 6.86 1.21
C ALA A 232 8.31 5.39 0.83
N VAL A 233 8.40 5.16 -0.48
CA VAL A 233 8.45 3.85 -1.12
C VAL A 233 9.58 3.86 -2.15
N PRO A 234 10.16 2.70 -2.54
CA PRO A 234 11.09 2.63 -3.66
C PRO A 234 10.48 3.23 -4.93
N ALA A 235 11.17 4.19 -5.53
CA ALA A 235 10.69 4.86 -6.73
C ALA A 235 10.78 3.96 -7.95
N GLY A 236 9.85 4.16 -8.88
CA GLY A 236 9.91 3.60 -10.21
C GLY A 236 9.05 2.35 -10.39
N ARG A 237 9.02 1.95 -11.66
CA ARG A 237 8.10 0.93 -12.17
C ARG A 237 8.63 -0.50 -11.95
N ALA A 238 7.71 -1.44 -11.79
CA ALA A 238 8.04 -2.87 -11.81
C ALA A 238 8.56 -3.28 -13.20
N ARG A 239 9.31 -4.39 -13.24
CA ARG A 239 9.99 -4.91 -14.44
C ARG A 239 9.94 -6.43 -14.49
N LEU A 240 10.11 -6.98 -15.68
CA LEU A 240 10.45 -8.39 -15.82
C LEU A 240 11.92 -8.60 -15.41
N LEU A 241 12.22 -9.76 -14.82
CA LEU A 241 13.50 -10.12 -14.23
C LEU A 241 13.96 -11.48 -14.78
N GLY A 242 15.26 -11.59 -15.06
CA GLY A 242 15.89 -12.76 -15.67
C GLY A 242 16.23 -12.52 -17.15
N LEU A 243 17.22 -13.27 -17.67
CA LEU A 243 17.57 -13.22 -19.11
C LEU A 243 16.41 -13.68 -20.01
N ASP A 244 15.56 -14.53 -19.46
CA ASP A 244 14.34 -15.07 -20.05
C ASP A 244 13.08 -14.28 -19.67
N SER A 245 13.20 -13.24 -18.84
CA SER A 245 12.07 -12.45 -18.33
C SER A 245 11.02 -13.29 -17.57
N ALA A 246 11.43 -14.40 -16.96
CA ALA A 246 10.51 -15.35 -16.31
C ALA A 246 9.90 -14.83 -14.99
N PHE A 247 10.46 -13.79 -14.39
CA PHE A 247 10.02 -13.27 -13.09
C PHE A 247 9.55 -11.81 -13.20
N VAL A 248 8.79 -11.37 -12.20
CA VAL A 248 8.46 -9.95 -12.01
C VAL A 248 9.24 -9.44 -10.80
N GLY A 249 9.93 -8.31 -10.96
CA GLY A 249 10.61 -7.58 -9.89
C GLY A 249 9.92 -6.22 -9.66
N GLY A 250 9.57 -5.92 -8.41
CA GLY A 250 8.93 -4.66 -8.04
C GLY A 250 8.66 -4.56 -6.55
N TYR A 251 8.48 -3.33 -6.06
CA TYR A 251 8.12 -3.06 -4.68
C TYR A 251 6.66 -3.46 -4.38
N GLY A 252 6.42 -4.07 -3.22
CA GLY A 252 5.10 -4.37 -2.70
C GLY A 252 4.37 -5.51 -3.38
N GLN A 253 5.10 -6.54 -3.82
CA GLN A 253 4.47 -7.82 -4.17
C GLN A 253 3.79 -8.45 -2.96
N ASP A 254 4.39 -8.30 -1.78
CA ASP A 254 3.83 -8.64 -0.49
C ASP A 254 2.78 -7.60 -0.04
N ASP A 255 1.49 -7.92 0.03
CA ASP A 255 0.80 -9.12 -0.52
C ASP A 255 -0.10 -8.75 -1.71
N ARG A 256 0.26 -7.66 -2.40
CA ARG A 256 -0.51 -7.17 -3.55
C ARG A 256 -0.57 -8.17 -4.70
N ILE A 257 0.33 -9.16 -4.78
CA ILE A 257 0.22 -10.25 -5.75
C ILE A 257 -1.03 -11.12 -5.49
N CYS A 258 -1.26 -11.51 -4.25
CA CYS A 258 -2.44 -12.29 -3.88
C CYS A 258 -3.69 -11.41 -3.92
N ALA A 259 -3.61 -10.15 -3.51
CA ALA A 259 -4.73 -9.21 -3.67
C ALA A 259 -5.14 -9.07 -5.14
N TYR A 260 -4.17 -8.86 -6.05
CA TYR A 260 -4.43 -8.71 -7.48
C TYR A 260 -5.02 -10.00 -8.09
N THR A 261 -4.43 -11.15 -7.81
CA THR A 261 -4.92 -12.44 -8.35
C THR A 261 -6.29 -12.81 -7.80
N SER A 262 -6.55 -12.57 -6.51
CA SER A 262 -7.86 -12.74 -5.87
C SER A 262 -8.91 -11.84 -6.51
N PHE A 263 -8.55 -10.59 -6.81
CA PHE A 263 -9.43 -9.66 -7.49
C PHE A 263 -9.78 -10.10 -8.92
N GLN A 264 -8.78 -10.52 -9.71
CA GLN A 264 -9.02 -11.00 -11.07
C GLN A 264 -9.90 -12.26 -11.09
N ALA A 265 -9.60 -13.23 -10.21
CA ALA A 265 -10.44 -14.41 -10.05
C ALA A 265 -11.89 -14.04 -9.66
N PHE A 266 -12.06 -13.08 -8.76
CA PHE A 266 -13.39 -12.61 -8.36
C PHE A 266 -14.19 -12.01 -9.51
N LYS A 267 -13.54 -11.20 -10.36
CA LYS A 267 -14.21 -10.57 -11.51
C LYS A 267 -14.81 -11.60 -12.46
N GLU A 268 -14.09 -12.68 -12.73
CA GLU A 268 -14.47 -13.71 -13.70
C GLU A 268 -15.61 -14.64 -13.22
N ILE A 269 -15.92 -14.65 -11.91
CA ILE A 269 -17.01 -15.47 -11.38
C ILE A 269 -18.35 -15.01 -11.96
N ALA A 270 -19.14 -15.90 -12.54
CA ALA A 270 -20.52 -15.62 -12.93
C ALA A 270 -21.48 -16.53 -12.16
N ASN A 271 -22.56 -15.96 -11.61
CA ASN A 271 -23.64 -16.70 -10.94
C ASN A 271 -23.18 -17.76 -9.92
N PRO A 272 -22.39 -17.38 -8.89
CA PRO A 272 -21.81 -18.35 -7.96
C PRO A 272 -22.89 -19.12 -7.18
N LEU A 273 -22.59 -20.35 -6.77
CA LEU A 273 -23.52 -21.15 -5.96
C LEU A 273 -23.68 -20.55 -4.54
N TYR A 274 -22.57 -20.12 -3.94
CA TYR A 274 -22.52 -19.47 -2.62
C TYR A 274 -22.16 -18.00 -2.78
N THR A 275 -22.54 -17.15 -1.83
CA THR A 275 -22.08 -15.76 -1.84
C THR A 275 -20.57 -15.72 -1.68
N THR A 276 -19.90 -15.15 -2.69
CA THR A 276 -18.44 -15.01 -2.73
C THR A 276 -18.07 -13.60 -2.25
N LEU A 277 -17.03 -13.53 -1.44
CA LEU A 277 -16.52 -12.31 -0.82
C LEU A 277 -14.99 -12.27 -0.98
N VAL A 278 -14.44 -11.14 -1.40
CA VAL A 278 -13.01 -10.86 -1.32
C VAL A 278 -12.78 -9.69 -0.37
N LEU A 279 -11.83 -9.87 0.54
CA LEU A 279 -11.45 -8.89 1.55
C LEU A 279 -10.01 -8.45 1.31
N PHE A 280 -9.82 -7.13 1.22
CA PHE A 280 -8.52 -6.47 1.15
C PHE A 280 -8.31 -5.70 2.45
N MET A 281 -7.35 -6.14 3.24
CA MET A 281 -7.11 -5.64 4.60
C MET A 281 -5.81 -4.84 4.72
N ASP A 282 -5.77 -3.95 5.70
CA ASP A 282 -4.59 -3.15 6.08
C ASP A 282 -4.08 -3.61 7.45
N ARG A 283 -2.87 -3.21 7.82
CA ARG A 283 -2.21 -3.49 9.10
C ARG A 283 -1.73 -4.91 9.34
N GLU A 284 -1.66 -5.78 8.34
CA GLU A 284 -1.10 -7.12 8.52
C GLU A 284 0.33 -7.01 9.05
N GLU A 285 1.14 -6.17 8.39
CA GLU A 285 2.58 -6.02 8.58
C GLU A 285 3.00 -5.54 9.98
N ILE A 286 2.03 -5.05 10.76
CA ILE A 286 2.24 -4.58 12.13
C ILE A 286 1.49 -5.45 13.17
N GLY A 287 1.07 -6.66 12.79
CA GLY A 287 0.41 -7.62 13.66
C GLY A 287 -1.12 -7.58 13.63
N SER A 288 -1.72 -7.05 12.55
CA SER A 288 -3.17 -6.95 12.34
C SER A 288 -3.91 -6.14 13.41
N GLU A 289 -3.29 -5.10 13.96
CA GLU A 289 -3.91 -4.19 14.93
C GLU A 289 -4.42 -2.90 14.27
N GLY A 290 -5.64 -2.50 14.57
CA GLY A 290 -6.22 -1.26 14.04
C GLY A 290 -7.69 -1.35 13.70
N ASN A 291 -8.21 -0.28 13.09
CA ASN A 291 -9.63 -0.19 12.71
C ASN A 291 -9.93 -0.73 11.31
N THR A 292 -8.90 -0.98 10.51
CA THR A 292 -8.94 -1.49 9.12
C THR A 292 -8.35 -2.90 9.01
N SER A 293 -8.01 -3.51 10.14
CA SER A 293 -7.28 -4.77 10.24
C SER A 293 -8.19 -5.99 10.40
N ALA A 294 -7.59 -7.17 10.28
CA ALA A 294 -8.27 -8.45 10.48
C ALA A 294 -8.84 -8.64 11.90
N LYS A 295 -8.23 -8.02 12.93
CA LYS A 295 -8.72 -8.07 14.33
C LYS A 295 -9.84 -7.05 14.62
N SER A 296 -10.14 -6.17 13.68
CA SER A 296 -11.22 -5.19 13.84
C SER A 296 -12.60 -5.84 13.67
N ARG A 297 -13.65 -5.15 14.11
CA ARG A 297 -15.05 -5.60 13.93
C ARG A 297 -15.65 -5.24 12.57
N ILE A 298 -14.83 -4.79 11.61
CA ILE A 298 -15.33 -4.33 10.30
C ILE A 298 -15.95 -5.47 9.50
N PHE A 299 -15.35 -6.66 9.58
CA PHE A 299 -15.87 -7.87 8.94
C PHE A 299 -17.21 -8.30 9.54
N GLU A 300 -17.33 -8.31 10.87
CA GLU A 300 -18.60 -8.60 11.54
C GLU A 300 -19.71 -7.63 11.08
N ASN A 301 -19.39 -6.33 11.07
CA ASN A 301 -20.31 -5.30 10.59
C ASN A 301 -20.74 -5.56 9.13
N LEU A 302 -19.82 -5.94 8.26
CA LEU A 302 -20.13 -6.29 6.87
C LEU A 302 -21.08 -7.48 6.79
N VAL A 303 -20.84 -8.56 7.54
CA VAL A 303 -21.73 -9.73 7.54
C VAL A 303 -23.14 -9.35 8.01
N TYR A 304 -23.27 -8.52 9.04
CA TYR A 304 -24.58 -7.99 9.45
C TYR A 304 -25.27 -7.17 8.36
N GLN A 305 -24.52 -6.39 7.57
CA GLN A 305 -25.08 -5.66 6.43
C GLN A 305 -25.54 -6.61 5.31
N LEU A 306 -24.77 -7.66 5.03
CA LEU A 306 -25.14 -8.69 4.06
C LEU A 306 -26.42 -9.43 4.48
N LEU A 307 -26.53 -9.82 5.75
CA LEU A 307 -27.74 -10.43 6.32
C LEU A 307 -28.97 -9.53 6.12
N LYS A 308 -28.88 -8.24 6.50
CA LYS A 308 -29.95 -7.26 6.28
C LYS A 308 -30.32 -7.17 4.80
N GLY A 309 -29.32 -7.15 3.93
CA GLY A 309 -29.52 -7.08 2.49
C GLY A 309 -30.22 -8.31 1.91
N GLU A 310 -30.10 -9.48 2.53
CA GLU A 310 -30.84 -10.71 2.15
C GLU A 310 -32.25 -10.77 2.80
N GLY A 311 -32.59 -9.81 3.66
CA GLY A 311 -33.86 -9.81 4.41
C GLY A 311 -33.83 -10.70 5.65
N LEU A 312 -32.64 -11.15 6.08
CA LEU A 312 -32.46 -11.91 7.31
C LEU A 312 -32.27 -10.96 8.50
N SER A 313 -32.78 -11.36 9.67
CA SER A 313 -32.55 -10.62 10.91
C SER A 313 -31.05 -10.60 11.25
N PRO A 314 -30.44 -9.43 11.48
CA PRO A 314 -29.01 -9.32 11.80
C PRO A 314 -28.75 -9.65 13.28
N THR A 315 -28.99 -10.89 13.68
CA THR A 315 -28.78 -11.38 15.05
C THR A 315 -27.45 -12.13 15.17
N PRO A 316 -26.87 -12.21 16.40
CA PRO A 316 -25.69 -13.04 16.64
C PRO A 316 -25.88 -14.50 16.21
N ASP A 317 -27.07 -15.07 16.40
CA ASP A 317 -27.36 -16.46 16.02
C ASP A 317 -27.21 -16.68 14.51
N HIS A 318 -27.78 -15.79 13.69
CA HIS A 318 -27.59 -15.85 12.23
C HIS A 318 -26.15 -15.59 11.82
N PHE A 319 -25.44 -14.68 12.51
CA PHE A 319 -24.02 -14.47 12.26
C PHE A 319 -23.22 -15.77 12.48
N PHE A 320 -23.39 -16.43 13.62
CA PHE A 320 -22.67 -17.68 13.91
C PHE A 320 -23.08 -18.83 12.99
N GLU A 321 -24.36 -18.91 12.59
CA GLU A 321 -24.84 -19.88 11.58
C GLU A 321 -24.12 -19.69 10.23
N VAL A 322 -24.01 -18.45 9.74
CA VAL A 322 -23.27 -18.12 8.51
C VAL A 322 -21.79 -18.51 8.66
N MET A 323 -21.18 -18.14 9.79
CA MET A 323 -19.74 -18.37 10.02
C MET A 323 -19.42 -19.87 10.11
N HIS A 324 -20.30 -20.69 10.68
CA HIS A 324 -20.11 -22.13 10.78
C HIS A 324 -20.00 -22.82 9.39
N HIS A 325 -20.75 -22.34 8.40
CA HIS A 325 -20.75 -22.89 7.04
C HIS A 325 -19.81 -22.17 6.06
N THR A 326 -19.16 -21.10 6.53
CA THR A 326 -18.26 -20.29 5.72
C THR A 326 -16.92 -21.00 5.51
N LYS A 327 -16.38 -20.87 4.30
CA LYS A 327 -15.03 -21.31 3.96
C LYS A 327 -14.21 -20.10 3.55
N ALA A 328 -13.01 -19.98 4.11
CA ALA A 328 -12.09 -18.89 3.84
C ALA A 328 -10.75 -19.42 3.34
N LEU A 329 -10.18 -18.72 2.36
CA LEU A 329 -8.80 -18.89 1.92
C LEU A 329 -8.04 -17.61 2.30
N SER A 330 -7.05 -17.76 3.18
CA SER A 330 -6.07 -16.71 3.46
C SER A 330 -5.01 -16.81 2.37
N ALA A 331 -4.99 -15.83 1.48
CA ALA A 331 -3.99 -15.74 0.42
C ALA A 331 -2.92 -14.76 0.88
N ASP A 332 -1.70 -15.27 0.97
CA ASP A 332 -0.49 -14.55 1.33
C ASP A 332 0.69 -15.24 0.63
N VAL A 333 1.76 -14.51 0.39
CA VAL A 333 3.00 -15.04 -0.19
C VAL A 333 3.69 -16.01 0.76
N THR A 334 4.45 -16.93 0.19
CA THR A 334 5.34 -17.82 0.95
C THR A 334 6.79 -17.59 0.55
N ALA A 335 7.74 -17.96 1.42
CA ALA A 335 9.14 -18.03 1.04
C ALA A 335 9.33 -19.09 -0.05
N GLY A 336 9.74 -18.64 -1.25
CA GLY A 336 9.97 -19.46 -2.43
C GLY A 336 11.34 -20.13 -2.51
#